data_AF-A0AAU0VR34-F1
#
_entry.id   AF-A0AAU0VR34-F1
#
_cell.length_a   1.000
_cell.length_b   1.000
_cell.length_c   1.000
_cell.angle_alpha   90.00
_cell.angle_beta   90.00
_cell.angle_gamma   90.00
#
_symmetry.space_group_name_H-M   'P 1'
#
loop_
_entity.id
_entity.type
_entity.pdbx_description
1 polymer ?
#
loop_
_entity_poly.entity_id
_entity_poly.type
_entity_poly.pdbx_seq_one_letter_code
_entity_poly.pdbx_strand_id
1 'polypeptide(L)'
;MGLTLFPADGDVTSPDISWSYSGFHLFRKWLARAEGFTLAEVDGFGGDRQWHSVSTTLAPLLDHPDDDGPDLTPGQCAAMLPRLQAMLDRRDPEETDAAYLRRMEDVDELVTVLRLCVDKGVELVFG
;
A
#
# COMPACT_ATOMS: atom_id res chain seq x y z
N MET A 1 -1.50 18.94 2.35
CA MET A 1 -1.48 18.14 1.12
C MET A 1 -1.20 16.70 1.51
N GLY A 2 -1.88 15.77 0.86
CA GLY A 2 -1.87 14.34 1.16
C GLY A 2 -1.89 13.55 -0.15
N LEU A 3 -2.07 12.25 -0.03
CA LEU A 3 -2.20 11.31 -1.13
C LEU A 3 -3.51 10.53 -0.93
N THR A 4 -4.27 10.38 -2.01
CA THR A 4 -5.45 9.53 -2.09
C THR A 4 -5.23 8.45 -3.15
N LEU A 5 -5.50 7.20 -2.79
CA LEU A 5 -5.53 6.08 -3.72
C LEU A 5 -6.97 5.74 -4.05
N PHE A 6 -7.30 5.75 -5.33
CA PHE A 6 -8.66 5.50 -5.81
C PHE A 6 -8.68 4.77 -7.15
N PRO A 7 -9.75 4.03 -7.48
CA PRO A 7 -9.87 3.36 -8.77
C PRO A 7 -10.10 4.37 -9.90
N ALA A 8 -9.49 4.14 -11.07
CA ALA A 8 -9.70 4.92 -12.29
C ALA A 8 -11.04 4.58 -13.00
N ASP A 9 -12.13 4.44 -12.25
CA ASP A 9 -13.45 4.05 -12.77
C ASP A 9 -14.37 5.24 -13.10
N GLY A 10 -13.95 6.46 -12.79
CA GLY A 10 -14.74 7.68 -12.99
C GLY A 10 -15.91 7.84 -12.02
N ASP A 11 -16.01 7.00 -10.99
CA ASP A 11 -17.07 7.04 -9.98
C ASP A 11 -16.54 7.65 -8.68
N VAL A 12 -17.00 8.88 -8.40
CA VAL A 12 -16.61 9.62 -7.19
C VAL A 12 -17.21 9.05 -5.89
N THR A 13 -18.02 7.99 -5.99
CA THR A 13 -18.59 7.28 -4.84
C THR A 13 -17.87 5.97 -4.55
N SER A 14 -16.93 5.57 -5.41
CA SER A 14 -16.09 4.40 -5.18
C SER A 14 -15.23 4.61 -3.92
N PRO A 15 -15.02 3.55 -3.11
CA PRO A 15 -14.07 3.59 -2.01
C PRO A 15 -12.70 4.10 -2.45
N ASP A 16 -12.19 5.07 -1.69
CA ASP A 16 -10.83 5.56 -1.75
C ASP A 16 -10.15 5.40 -0.38
N ILE A 17 -8.83 5.59 -0.36
CA ILE A 17 -8.07 5.66 0.89
C ILE A 17 -7.12 6.84 0.85
N SER A 18 -7.12 7.62 1.93
CA SER A 18 -6.42 8.90 1.98
C SER A 18 -5.48 9.00 3.18
N TRP A 19 -4.30 9.56 2.96
CA TRP A 19 -3.31 9.85 4.00
C TRP A 19 -2.71 11.25 3.84
N SER A 20 -2.14 11.79 4.90
CA SER A 20 -1.05 12.77 4.73
C SER A 20 0.18 12.08 4.13
N TYR A 21 1.05 12.81 3.42
CA TYR A 21 2.30 12.24 2.92
C TYR A 21 3.14 11.58 4.03
N SER A 22 3.20 12.22 5.20
CA SER A 22 3.87 11.64 6.37
C SER A 22 3.19 10.34 6.84
N GLY A 23 1.85 10.29 6.82
CA GLY A 23 1.07 9.11 7.17
C GLY A 23 1.28 7.96 6.20
N PHE A 24 1.31 8.25 4.90
CA PHE A 24 1.59 7.27 3.85
C PHE A 24 3.04 6.75 3.93
N HIS A 25 4.00 7.63 4.23
CA HIS A 25 5.38 7.22 4.46
C HIS A 25 5.52 6.30 5.70
N LEU A 26 4.82 6.60 6.80
CA LEU A 26 4.78 5.72 7.97
C LEU A 26 4.12 4.38 7.66
N PHE A 27 3.05 4.38 6.86
CA PHE A 27 2.39 3.18 6.37
C PHE A 27 3.35 2.29 5.59
N ARG A 28 4.05 2.84 4.58
CA ARG A 28 5.05 2.12 3.78
C ARG A 28 6.17 1.55 4.65
N LYS A 29 6.66 2.30 5.64
CA LYS A 29 7.68 1.79 6.59
C LYS A 29 7.18 0.63 7.42
N TRP A 30 5.92 0.67 7.84
CA TRP A 30 5.31 -0.43 8.59
C TRP A 30 5.12 -1.67 7.71
N LEU A 31 4.62 -1.51 6.47
CA LEU A 31 4.50 -2.60 5.50
C LEU A 31 5.84 -3.27 5.23
N ALA A 32 6.90 -2.51 4.94
CA ALA A 32 8.23 -3.07 4.70
C ALA A 32 8.75 -3.88 5.90
N ARG A 33 8.55 -3.38 7.13
CA ARG A 33 8.92 -4.13 8.34
C ARG A 33 8.16 -5.44 8.45
N ALA A 34 6.87 -5.44 8.11
CA ALA A 34 6.05 -6.64 8.09
C ALA A 34 6.40 -7.59 6.93
N GLU A 35 7.03 -7.09 5.86
CA GLU A 35 7.70 -7.89 4.81
C GLU A 35 9.08 -8.41 5.25
N GLY A 36 9.59 -7.98 6.41
CA GLY A 36 10.87 -8.44 6.96
C GLY A 36 12.09 -7.62 6.52
N PHE A 37 11.91 -6.39 6.02
CA PHE A 37 13.00 -5.48 5.69
C PHE A 37 12.73 -4.04 6.16
N THR A 38 13.74 -3.17 6.10
CA THR A 38 13.57 -1.76 6.49
C THR A 38 13.70 -0.86 5.27
N LEU A 39 12.72 0.02 5.01
CA LEU A 39 12.80 0.97 3.90
C LEU A 39 14.06 1.83 3.94
N ALA A 40 14.52 2.24 5.13
CA ALA A 40 15.73 3.07 5.27
C ALA A 40 17.00 2.43 4.71
N GLU A 41 17.01 1.12 4.46
CA GLU A 41 18.14 0.42 3.84
C GLU A 41 18.06 0.44 2.31
N VAL A 42 16.90 0.77 1.75
CA VAL A 42 16.59 0.67 0.31
C VAL A 42 16.83 2.00 -0.39
N ASP A 43 17.28 1.92 -1.65
CA ASP A 43 17.47 3.07 -2.53
C ASP A 43 16.18 3.90 -2.66
N GLY A 44 16.34 5.23 -2.70
CA GLY A 44 15.23 6.20 -2.61
C GLY A 44 14.75 6.54 -1.18
N PHE A 45 15.15 5.76 -0.17
CA PHE A 45 14.75 5.95 1.24
C PHE A 45 15.93 6.20 2.19
N GLY A 46 17.13 6.42 1.65
CA GLY A 46 18.34 6.77 2.39
C GLY A 46 19.39 5.66 2.50
N GLY A 47 19.15 4.50 1.89
CA GLY A 47 20.13 3.41 1.81
C GLY A 47 20.54 3.07 0.38
N ASP A 48 21.42 2.06 0.23
CA ASP A 48 22.01 1.65 -1.05
C ASP A 48 21.45 0.32 -1.57
N ARG A 49 20.55 -0.33 -0.82
CA ARG A 49 19.98 -1.64 -1.22
C ARG A 49 19.03 -1.44 -2.39
N GLN A 50 19.32 -2.08 -3.52
CA GLN A 50 18.50 -1.95 -4.72
C GLN A 50 17.19 -2.72 -4.59
N TRP A 51 16.09 -2.17 -5.10
CA TRP A 51 14.75 -2.78 -5.03
C TRP A 51 14.66 -4.18 -5.63
N HIS A 52 15.43 -4.49 -6.68
CA HIS A 52 15.46 -5.84 -7.26
C HIS A 52 15.99 -6.91 -6.29
N SER A 53 16.70 -6.51 -5.23
CA SER A 53 17.20 -7.39 -4.17
C SER A 53 16.19 -7.60 -3.03
N VAL A 54 15.05 -6.93 -3.10
CA VAL A 54 13.94 -7.04 -2.15
C VAL A 54 12.87 -7.92 -2.78
N SER A 55 12.69 -9.13 -2.26
CA SER A 55 11.67 -10.06 -2.75
C SER A 55 10.34 -9.79 -2.04
N THR A 56 9.57 -8.81 -2.53
CA THR A 56 8.21 -8.53 -2.05
C THR A 56 7.25 -8.27 -3.22
N THR A 57 6.02 -8.78 -3.11
CA THR A 57 4.96 -8.48 -4.08
C THR A 57 4.40 -7.07 -3.90
N LEU A 58 4.68 -6.40 -2.77
CA LEU A 58 4.23 -5.05 -2.47
C LEU A 58 5.16 -3.97 -3.06
N ALA A 59 6.23 -4.34 -3.77
CA ALA A 59 7.17 -3.40 -4.36
C ALA A 59 6.49 -2.30 -5.20
N PRO A 60 5.46 -2.57 -6.03
CA PRO A 60 4.78 -1.52 -6.78
C PRO A 60 4.14 -0.43 -5.93
N LEU A 61 3.76 -0.72 -4.68
CA LEU A 61 3.22 0.27 -3.75
C LEU A 61 4.33 0.93 -2.90
N LEU A 62 5.35 0.17 -2.52
CA LEU A 62 6.41 0.65 -1.63
C LEU A 62 7.45 1.53 -2.34
N ASP A 63 7.74 1.23 -3.61
CA ASP A 63 8.65 1.97 -4.49
C ASP A 63 7.90 2.91 -5.45
N HIS A 64 6.69 3.31 -5.09
CA HIS A 64 5.93 4.27 -5.88
C HIS A 64 6.25 5.70 -5.44
N PRO A 65 6.46 6.64 -6.39
CA PRO A 65 6.48 8.07 -6.10
C PRO A 65 5.18 8.53 -5.42
N ASP A 66 5.25 9.50 -4.52
CA ASP A 66 4.04 9.98 -3.82
C ASP A 66 3.16 10.87 -4.73
N ASP A 67 3.71 11.35 -5.84
CA ASP A 67 3.06 12.22 -6.83
C ASP A 67 3.70 11.96 -8.21
N ASP A 68 2.94 12.21 -9.28
CA ASP A 68 3.36 12.08 -10.69
C ASP A 68 3.93 10.69 -11.10
N GLY A 69 3.66 9.64 -10.32
CA GLY A 69 4.04 8.25 -10.64
C GLY A 69 3.04 7.55 -11.56
N PRO A 70 3.42 6.44 -12.23
CA PRO A 70 2.51 5.69 -13.08
C PRO A 70 1.47 4.91 -12.27
N ASP A 71 0.20 5.02 -12.65
CA ASP A 71 -0.89 4.28 -11.99
C ASP A 71 -0.63 2.77 -11.93
N LEU A 72 -1.08 2.13 -10.84
CA LEU A 72 -0.88 0.70 -10.69
C LEU A 72 -1.93 -0.08 -11.48
N THR A 73 -1.44 -0.97 -12.33
CA THR A 73 -2.30 -1.81 -13.16
C THR A 73 -3.17 -2.75 -12.30
N PRO A 74 -4.34 -3.20 -12.81
CA PRO A 74 -5.14 -4.23 -12.15
C PRO A 74 -4.33 -5.49 -11.83
N GLY A 75 -3.38 -5.87 -12.69
CA GLY A 75 -2.50 -7.02 -12.47
C GLY A 75 -1.56 -6.85 -11.28
N GLN A 76 -1.00 -5.64 -11.08
CA GLN A 76 -0.21 -5.33 -9.89
C GLN A 76 -1.08 -5.30 -8.63
N CYS A 77 -2.28 -4.74 -8.70
CA CYS A 77 -3.25 -4.78 -7.60
C CYS A 77 -3.56 -6.23 -7.19
N ALA A 78 -3.86 -7.09 -8.17
CA ALA A 78 -4.13 -8.51 -7.95
C ALA A 78 -2.95 -9.25 -7.32
N ALA A 79 -1.71 -8.92 -7.71
CA ALA A 79 -0.52 -9.54 -7.15
C ALA A 79 -0.26 -9.16 -5.68
N MET A 80 -0.67 -7.96 -5.27
CA MET A 80 -0.53 -7.49 -3.88
C MET A 80 -1.60 -8.05 -2.94
N LEU A 81 -2.83 -8.27 -3.44
CA LEU A 81 -3.97 -8.68 -2.64
C LEU A 81 -3.73 -9.91 -1.74
N PRO A 82 -3.17 -11.05 -2.22
CA PRO A 82 -2.92 -12.20 -1.36
C PRO A 82 -1.99 -11.87 -0.19
N ARG A 83 -1.01 -11.00 -0.42
CA ARG A 83 -0.03 -10.66 0.61
C ARG A 83 -0.65 -9.77 1.69
N LEU A 84 -1.42 -8.76 1.29
CA LEU A 84 -2.13 -7.87 2.21
C LEU A 84 -3.22 -8.61 3.00
N GLN A 85 -3.98 -9.49 2.34
CA GLN A 85 -4.97 -10.33 3.02
C GLN A 85 -4.31 -11.22 4.08
N ALA A 86 -3.16 -11.83 3.77
CA ALA A 86 -2.42 -12.63 4.75
C ALA A 86 -1.92 -11.81 5.96
N MET A 87 -1.79 -10.48 5.84
CA MET A 87 -1.49 -9.61 6.99
C MET A 87 -2.73 -9.41 7.86
N LEU A 88 -3.89 -9.16 7.24
CA LEU A 88 -5.18 -9.06 7.93
C LEU A 88 -5.53 -10.35 8.66
N ASP A 89 -5.33 -11.51 8.03
CA ASP A 89 -5.63 -12.82 8.61
C ASP A 89 -4.71 -13.17 9.80
N ARG A 90 -3.52 -12.56 9.86
CA ARG A 90 -2.54 -12.71 10.95
C ARG A 90 -2.69 -11.64 12.03
N ARG A 91 -3.72 -10.79 11.95
CA ARG A 91 -3.97 -9.75 12.95
C ARG A 91 -4.05 -10.36 14.34
N ASP A 92 -3.34 -9.78 15.29
CA ASP A 92 -3.48 -10.13 16.70
C ASP A 92 -4.77 -9.47 17.24
N PRO A 93 -5.77 -10.24 17.70
CA PRO A 93 -6.99 -9.69 18.27
C PRO A 93 -6.80 -9.05 19.65
N GLU A 94 -5.70 -9.36 20.35
CA GLU A 94 -5.38 -8.80 21.67
C GLU A 94 -4.52 -7.54 21.59
N GLU A 95 -4.01 -7.20 20.40
CA GLU A 95 -3.23 -5.98 20.20
C GLU A 95 -4.09 -4.73 20.38
N THR A 96 -3.59 -3.81 21.21
CA THR A 96 -4.28 -2.58 21.61
C THR A 96 -3.50 -1.32 21.25
N ASP A 97 -2.27 -1.46 20.74
CA ASP A 97 -1.48 -0.35 20.26
C ASP A 97 -2.21 0.39 19.14
N ALA A 98 -2.49 1.67 19.38
CA ALA A 98 -3.27 2.49 18.47
C ALA A 98 -2.60 2.66 17.11
N ALA A 99 -1.26 2.66 17.05
CA ALA A 99 -0.55 2.75 15.79
C ALA A 99 -0.71 1.47 14.98
N TYR A 100 -0.54 0.29 15.59
CA TYR A 100 -0.80 -1.00 14.96
C TYR A 100 -2.24 -1.10 14.45
N LEU A 101 -3.23 -0.81 15.29
CA LEU A 101 -4.64 -0.87 14.92
C LEU A 101 -4.94 0.03 13.72
N ARG A 102 -4.40 1.25 13.71
CA ARG A 102 -4.54 2.17 12.58
C ARG A 102 -3.87 1.63 11.31
N ARG A 103 -2.71 0.96 11.42
CA ARG A 103 -2.06 0.35 10.24
C ARG A 103 -2.88 -0.80 9.68
N MET A 104 -3.52 -1.60 10.53
CA MET A 104 -4.40 -2.69 10.10
C MET A 104 -5.67 -2.18 9.43
N GLU A 105 -6.26 -1.08 9.92
CA GLU A 105 -7.36 -0.37 9.24
C GLU A 105 -6.93 0.11 7.85
N ASP A 106 -5.76 0.76 7.76
CA ASP A 106 -5.22 1.22 6.48
C ASP A 106 -5.01 0.04 5.49
N VAL A 107 -4.61 -1.15 5.97
CA VAL A 107 -4.50 -2.35 5.11
C VAL A 107 -5.87 -2.84 4.65
N ASP A 108 -6.88 -2.85 5.52
CA ASP A 108 -8.23 -3.32 5.20
C ASP A 108 -8.92 -2.42 4.16
N GLU A 109 -8.83 -1.11 4.37
CA GLU A 109 -9.30 -0.10 3.42
C GLU A 109 -8.55 -0.23 2.07
N LEU A 110 -7.21 -0.37 2.10
CA LEU A 110 -6.43 -0.57 0.88
C LEU A 110 -6.83 -1.87 0.13
N VAL A 111 -7.03 -2.98 0.84
CA VAL A 111 -7.50 -4.25 0.24
C VAL A 111 -8.85 -4.05 -0.44
N THR A 112 -9.75 -3.27 0.15
CA THR A 112 -11.05 -2.94 -0.44
C THR A 112 -10.89 -2.19 -1.76
N VAL A 113 -10.06 -1.14 -1.80
CA VAL A 113 -9.79 -0.36 -3.02
C VAL A 113 -9.12 -1.23 -4.10
N LEU A 114 -8.11 -2.03 -3.73
CA LEU A 114 -7.40 -2.91 -4.66
C LEU A 114 -8.32 -3.99 -5.26
N ARG A 115 -9.22 -4.57 -4.46
CA ARG A 115 -10.22 -5.53 -4.95
C ARG A 115 -11.13 -4.87 -5.98
N LEU A 116 -11.57 -3.64 -5.74
CA LEU A 116 -12.42 -2.91 -6.67
C LEU A 116 -11.70 -2.63 -8.01
N CYS A 117 -10.42 -2.26 -7.96
CA CYS A 117 -9.59 -2.07 -9.15
C CYS A 117 -9.49 -3.37 -9.96
N VAL A 118 -9.29 -4.50 -9.29
CA VAL A 118 -9.23 -5.83 -9.92
C VAL A 118 -10.57 -6.24 -10.51
N ASP A 119 -11.66 -6.09 -9.76
CA ASP A 119 -13.00 -6.51 -10.16
C ASP A 119 -13.53 -5.70 -11.35
N LYS A 120 -13.24 -4.40 -11.38
CA LYS A 120 -13.60 -3.52 -12.51
C LYS A 120 -12.57 -3.54 -13.64
N GLY A 121 -11.38 -4.08 -13.41
CA GLY A 121 -10.29 -4.08 -14.38
C GLY A 121 -9.74 -2.68 -14.66
N VAL A 122 -9.75 -1.79 -13.67
CA VAL A 122 -9.27 -0.39 -13.76
C VAL A 122 -7.98 -0.19 -12.96
N GLU A 123 -7.21 0.81 -13.36
CA GLU A 123 -5.97 1.17 -12.68
C GLU A 123 -6.24 1.80 -11.30
N LEU A 124 -5.27 1.71 -10.40
CA LEU A 124 -5.26 2.43 -9.13
C LEU A 124 -4.45 3.72 -9.30
N VAL A 125 -5.10 4.86 -9.05
CA VAL A 125 -4.53 6.20 -9.23
C VAL A 125 -3.97 6.72 -7.93
N PHE A 126 -2.89 7.48 -8.02
CA PHE A 126 -2.25 8.23 -6.93
C PHE A 126 -2.54 9.72 -7.14
N GLY A 127 -3.42 10.32 -6.32
CA GLY A 127 -3.81 11.74 -6.47
C GLY A 127 -3.97 12.53 -5.19
#